data_AF-A0A8S8Z0U5-F1
#
_entry.id   AF-A0A8S8Z0U5-F1
#
_cell.length_a   1.000
_cell.length_b   1.000
_cell.length_c   1.000
_cell.angle_alpha   90.00
_cell.angle_beta   90.00
_cell.angle_gamma   90.00
#
_symmetry.space_group_name_H-M   'P 1'
#
loop_
_entity.id
_entity.type
_entity.pdbx_description
1 polymer ?
#
loop_
_entity_poly.entity_id
_entity_poly.type
_entity_poly.pdbx_seq_one_letter_code
_entity_poly.pdbx_strand_id
1 'polypeptide(L)'
;MRFSVQFIDERTSRLHIDVSGSIEGHDFEDQHEVLLQTSNAVCPACARKAGSYFEATVQLRSAGRRLDDSELKQLRATLDDMLENMEPDPMFFVTKEGPVTGGWDLQLGSKAMAKNWGRKLVRSFGGTIKETSTVVGSNDGIDVTRLTLSYRKPAYGIRDVIRFGSSCGWSMAGRRMAPACVVWTGSSEPELHGGTWRSRRWSALSRSSISLR
;
A
#
# COMPACT_ATOMS: atom_id res chain seq x y z
N MET A 1 -20.25 -37.81 -6.59
CA MET A 1 -20.82 -36.54 -7.12
C MET A 1 -20.20 -36.25 -8.47
N ARG A 2 -21.01 -36.23 -9.52
CA ARG A 2 -20.62 -35.80 -10.86
C ARG A 2 -21.48 -34.60 -11.24
N PHE A 3 -20.94 -33.67 -11.99
CA PHE A 3 -21.73 -32.59 -12.56
C PHE A 3 -21.32 -32.34 -14.00
N SER A 4 -22.26 -31.91 -14.82
CA SER A 4 -22.00 -31.44 -16.18
C SER A 4 -22.77 -30.14 -16.45
N VAL A 5 -22.23 -29.34 -17.34
CA VAL A 5 -22.78 -28.02 -17.70
C VAL A 5 -23.15 -28.04 -19.17
N GLN A 6 -24.40 -27.72 -19.49
CA GLN A 6 -24.89 -27.51 -20.84
C GLN A 6 -25.19 -26.03 -21.04
N PHE A 7 -24.51 -25.38 -21.98
CA PHE A 7 -24.82 -24.00 -22.36
C PHE A 7 -26.05 -24.00 -23.27
N ILE A 8 -27.13 -23.33 -22.85
CA ILE A 8 -28.34 -23.17 -23.66
C ILE A 8 -28.23 -21.90 -24.50
N ASP A 9 -27.87 -20.80 -23.84
CA ASP A 9 -27.64 -19.49 -24.46
C ASP A 9 -26.53 -18.74 -23.70
N GLU A 10 -26.21 -17.50 -24.08
CA GLU A 10 -25.14 -16.70 -23.48
C GLU A 10 -25.32 -16.40 -21.98
N ARG A 11 -26.54 -16.47 -21.46
CA ARG A 11 -26.88 -16.13 -20.07
C ARG A 11 -27.46 -17.31 -19.30
N THR A 12 -27.86 -18.37 -19.97
CA THR A 12 -28.53 -19.52 -19.39
C THR A 12 -27.71 -20.78 -19.61
N SER A 13 -27.32 -21.41 -18.50
CA SER A 13 -26.67 -22.73 -18.49
C SER A 13 -27.51 -23.70 -17.69
N ARG A 14 -27.65 -24.94 -18.16
CA ARG A 14 -28.24 -26.03 -17.39
C ARG A 14 -27.14 -26.82 -16.70
N LEU A 15 -27.31 -27.04 -15.41
CA LEU A 15 -26.44 -27.85 -14.57
C LEU A 15 -27.13 -29.20 -14.35
N HIS A 16 -26.48 -30.28 -14.76
CA HIS A 16 -26.85 -31.63 -14.37
C HIS A 16 -25.97 -32.04 -13.20
N ILE A 17 -26.58 -32.48 -12.11
CA ILE A 17 -25.89 -32.88 -10.89
C ILE A 17 -26.32 -34.29 -10.54
N ASP A 18 -25.37 -35.23 -10.60
CA ASP A 18 -25.55 -36.60 -10.13
C ASP A 18 -25.02 -36.70 -8.69
N VAL A 19 -25.93 -36.95 -7.77
CA VAL A 19 -25.64 -37.13 -6.35
C VAL A 19 -25.76 -38.61 -6.04
N SER A 20 -24.70 -39.18 -5.47
CA SER A 20 -24.65 -40.58 -5.05
C SER A 20 -24.12 -40.62 -3.62
N GLY A 21 -24.71 -41.44 -2.75
CA GLY A 21 -24.25 -41.63 -1.39
C GLY A 21 -24.83 -42.88 -0.75
N SER A 22 -24.50 -43.13 0.52
CA SER A 22 -25.15 -44.17 1.30
C SER A 22 -25.55 -43.66 2.69
N ILE A 23 -26.71 -44.11 3.16
CA ILE A 23 -27.25 -43.84 4.50
C ILE A 23 -27.66 -45.17 5.10
N GLU A 24 -27.14 -45.47 6.30
CA GLU A 24 -27.42 -46.73 7.02
C GLU A 24 -27.21 -48.01 6.20
N GLY A 25 -26.25 -47.98 5.26
CA GLY A 25 -25.94 -49.11 4.38
C GLY A 25 -26.85 -49.23 3.14
N HIS A 26 -27.75 -48.28 2.93
CA HIS A 26 -28.53 -48.15 1.69
C HIS A 26 -27.91 -47.13 0.76
N ASP A 27 -27.59 -47.56 -0.45
CA ASP A 27 -27.10 -46.67 -1.50
C ASP A 27 -28.27 -45.90 -2.14
N PHE A 28 -28.04 -44.62 -2.41
CA PHE A 28 -28.97 -43.77 -3.13
C PHE A 28 -28.24 -43.04 -4.26
N GLU A 29 -28.95 -42.87 -5.36
CA GLU A 29 -28.54 -42.08 -6.51
C GLU A 29 -29.70 -41.19 -6.91
N ASP A 30 -29.43 -39.90 -7.08
CA ASP A 30 -30.42 -38.91 -7.49
C ASP A 30 -29.83 -37.97 -8.53
N GLN A 31 -30.68 -37.52 -9.45
CA GLN A 31 -30.31 -36.63 -10.54
C GLN A 31 -31.09 -35.34 -10.46
N HIS A 32 -30.37 -34.22 -10.43
CA HIS A 32 -30.98 -32.90 -10.39
C HIS A 32 -30.59 -32.08 -11.61
N GLU A 33 -31.58 -31.39 -12.18
CA GLU A 33 -31.40 -30.37 -13.21
C GLU A 33 -31.69 -28.99 -12.64
N VAL A 34 -30.72 -28.08 -12.74
CA VAL A 34 -30.86 -26.68 -12.30
C VAL A 34 -30.55 -25.74 -13.45
N LEU A 35 -31.38 -24.72 -13.64
CA LEU A 35 -31.11 -23.64 -14.58
C LEU A 35 -30.33 -22.52 -13.88
N LEU A 36 -29.11 -22.28 -14.33
CA LEU A 36 -28.28 -21.15 -13.94
C LEU A 36 -28.52 -19.99 -14.91
N GLN A 37 -29.08 -18.90 -14.41
CA GLN A 37 -29.29 -17.66 -15.17
C GLN A 37 -28.34 -16.57 -14.68
N THR A 38 -27.65 -15.94 -15.63
CA THR A 38 -26.67 -14.90 -15.37
C THR A 38 -27.25 -13.56 -15.78
N SER A 39 -27.27 -12.59 -14.86
CA SER A 39 -27.70 -11.23 -15.14
C SER A 39 -26.51 -10.27 -15.12
N ASN A 40 -26.60 -9.21 -15.92
CA ASN A 40 -25.61 -8.15 -15.91
C ASN A 40 -25.94 -7.18 -14.78
N ALA A 41 -25.02 -7.02 -13.84
CA ALA A 41 -25.10 -6.00 -12.80
C ALA A 41 -23.76 -5.25 -12.71
N VAL A 42 -23.83 -3.96 -12.39
CA VAL A 42 -22.63 -3.17 -12.13
C VAL A 42 -22.11 -3.56 -10.74
N CYS A 43 -20.83 -3.92 -10.67
CA CYS A 43 -20.22 -4.24 -9.38
C CYS A 43 -20.27 -3.00 -8.46
N PRO A 44 -20.71 -3.10 -7.19
CA PRO A 44 -20.84 -1.93 -6.31
C PRO A 44 -19.54 -1.12 -6.17
N ALA A 45 -18.39 -1.81 -6.15
CA ALA A 45 -17.08 -1.17 -6.15
C ALA A 45 -16.79 -0.38 -7.44
N CYS A 46 -17.20 -0.90 -8.60
CA CYS A 46 -17.05 -0.27 -9.90
C CYS A 46 -17.86 1.03 -9.96
N ALA A 47 -19.10 0.98 -9.46
CA ALA A 47 -19.95 2.17 -9.33
C ALA A 47 -19.32 3.23 -8.41
N ARG A 48 -18.77 2.81 -7.26
CA ARG A 48 -18.06 3.71 -6.34
C ARG A 48 -16.82 4.34 -6.98
N LYS A 49 -16.01 3.55 -7.67
CA LYS A 49 -14.81 4.01 -8.38
C LYS A 49 -15.16 5.06 -9.44
N ALA A 50 -16.19 4.80 -10.24
CA ALA A 50 -16.69 5.76 -11.24
C ALA A 50 -17.28 7.03 -10.58
N GLY A 51 -17.92 6.88 -9.42
CA GLY A 51 -18.51 7.98 -8.65
C GLY A 51 -17.53 8.83 -7.83
N SER A 52 -16.22 8.74 -8.09
CA SER A 52 -15.18 9.48 -7.35
C SER A 52 -15.19 9.22 -5.83
N TYR A 53 -15.65 8.04 -5.40
CA TYR A 53 -15.64 7.64 -3.99
C TYR A 53 -14.21 7.38 -3.51
N PHE A 54 -13.87 7.83 -2.30
CA PHE A 54 -12.63 7.48 -1.62
C PHE A 54 -12.77 7.58 -0.10
N GLU A 55 -12.01 6.75 0.60
CA GLU A 55 -11.94 6.75 2.06
C GLU A 55 -10.61 7.26 2.59
N ALA A 56 -9.55 7.23 1.78
CA ALA A 56 -8.23 7.62 2.20
C ALA A 56 -7.50 8.47 1.16
N THR A 57 -6.74 9.45 1.63
CA THR A 57 -5.81 10.25 0.83
C THR A 57 -4.40 9.96 1.30
N VAL A 58 -3.52 9.52 0.40
CA VAL A 58 -2.10 9.34 0.66
C VAL A 58 -1.32 10.46 -0.02
N GLN A 59 -0.49 11.14 0.76
CA GLN A 59 0.34 12.25 0.31
C GLN A 59 1.80 11.83 0.36
N LEU A 60 2.43 11.71 -0.81
CA LEU A 60 3.86 11.46 -0.93
C LEU A 60 4.59 12.80 -0.96
N ARG A 61 5.50 12.99 0.00
CA ARG A 61 6.32 14.20 0.14
C ARG A 61 7.77 13.79 0.41
N SER A 62 8.70 14.72 0.23
CA SER A 62 10.09 14.57 0.67
C SER A 62 10.43 15.54 1.80
N ALA A 63 11.37 15.15 2.65
CA ALA A 63 11.96 16.02 3.65
C ALA A 63 13.04 16.88 2.98
N GLY A 64 12.80 18.18 2.83
CA GLY A 64 13.85 19.15 2.48
C GLY A 64 14.25 19.25 1.01
N ARG A 65 13.66 18.47 0.10
CA ARG A 65 13.78 18.68 -1.37
C ARG A 65 12.51 18.23 -2.10
N ARG A 66 12.44 18.46 -3.42
CA ARG A 66 11.41 17.86 -4.28
C ARG A 66 11.77 16.40 -4.58
N LEU A 67 10.75 15.57 -4.74
CA LEU A 67 10.93 14.20 -5.23
C LEU A 67 11.12 14.25 -6.74
N ASP A 68 12.09 13.47 -7.23
CA ASP A 68 12.29 13.33 -8.67
C ASP A 68 11.23 12.37 -9.24
N ASP A 69 10.91 12.51 -10.52
CA ASP A 69 9.88 11.70 -11.17
C ASP A 69 10.20 10.20 -11.13
N SER A 70 11.49 9.83 -11.21
CA SER A 70 11.92 8.44 -11.07
C SER A 70 11.65 7.89 -9.66
N GLU A 71 11.85 8.71 -8.62
CA GLU A 71 11.57 8.30 -7.24
C GLU A 71 10.07 8.16 -7.01
N LEU A 72 9.26 9.06 -7.56
CA LEU A 72 7.80 8.95 -7.51
C LEU A 72 7.30 7.69 -8.20
N LYS A 73 7.82 7.37 -9.38
CA LYS A 73 7.51 6.11 -10.09
C LYS A 73 7.89 4.89 -9.26
N GLN A 74 9.06 4.89 -8.60
CA GLN A 74 9.47 3.80 -7.72
C GLN A 74 8.54 3.64 -6.52
N LEU A 75 8.18 4.74 -5.85
CA LEU A 75 7.23 4.70 -4.74
C LEU A 75 5.87 4.17 -5.21
N ARG A 76 5.38 4.63 -6.36
CA ARG A 76 4.10 4.21 -6.93
C ARG A 76 4.10 2.73 -7.33
N ALA A 77 5.19 2.23 -7.91
CA ALA A 77 5.32 0.82 -8.28
C ALA A 77 5.18 -0.11 -7.06
N THR A 78 5.57 0.35 -5.86
CA THR A 78 5.37 -0.48 -4.66
C THR A 78 3.91 -0.68 -4.27
N LEU A 79 3.00 0.19 -4.74
CA LEU A 79 1.55 0.01 -4.60
C LEU A 79 1.06 -1.08 -5.54
N ASP A 80 1.49 -1.08 -6.80
CA ASP A 80 1.11 -2.11 -7.77
C ASP A 80 1.60 -3.49 -7.32
N ASP A 81 2.89 -3.59 -6.93
CA ASP A 81 3.45 -4.80 -6.33
C ASP A 81 2.74 -5.20 -5.02
N MET A 82 2.15 -4.25 -4.27
CA MET A 82 1.36 -4.60 -3.10
C MET A 82 0.01 -5.22 -3.49
N LEU A 83 -0.63 -4.71 -4.53
CA LEU A 83 -1.93 -5.18 -5.02
C LEU A 83 -1.82 -6.55 -5.70
N GLU A 84 -0.71 -6.83 -6.39
CA GLU A 84 -0.46 -8.13 -7.02
C GLU A 84 -0.21 -9.25 -6.01
N ASN A 85 0.32 -8.92 -4.83
CA ASN A 85 0.67 -9.89 -3.78
C ASN A 85 -0.39 -10.04 -2.67
N MET A 86 -1.53 -9.33 -2.76
CA MET A 86 -2.62 -9.41 -1.79
C MET A 86 -3.84 -10.14 -2.38
N GLU A 87 -4.71 -10.63 -1.50
CA GLU A 87 -6.02 -11.10 -1.95
C GLU A 87 -6.79 -9.97 -2.63
N PRO A 88 -7.45 -10.22 -3.77
CA PRO A 88 -8.22 -9.20 -4.47
C PRO A 88 -9.40 -8.72 -3.62
N ASP A 89 -9.33 -7.48 -3.14
CA ASP A 89 -10.46 -6.79 -2.51
C ASP A 89 -11.07 -5.80 -3.51
N PRO A 90 -12.37 -5.90 -3.84
CA PRO A 90 -13.05 -4.96 -4.73
C PRO A 90 -12.90 -3.47 -4.32
N MET A 91 -12.69 -3.18 -3.03
CA MET A 91 -12.48 -1.82 -2.51
C MET A 91 -11.03 -1.32 -2.64
N PHE A 92 -10.09 -2.16 -3.08
CA PHE A 92 -8.69 -1.78 -3.26
C PHE A 92 -8.47 -1.18 -4.66
N PHE A 93 -8.97 0.04 -4.84
CA PHE A 93 -8.78 0.81 -6.07
C PHE A 93 -8.26 2.22 -5.81
N VAL A 94 -7.53 2.75 -6.80
CA VAL A 94 -7.16 4.17 -6.88
C VAL A 94 -8.29 4.91 -7.60
N THR A 95 -8.82 5.95 -6.95
CA THR A 95 -9.89 6.80 -7.49
C THR A 95 -9.30 7.94 -8.32
N LYS A 96 -8.27 8.59 -7.76
CA LYS A 96 -7.60 9.73 -8.37
C LYS A 96 -6.16 9.76 -7.91
N GLU A 97 -5.24 10.09 -8.81
CA GLU A 97 -3.86 10.36 -8.45
C GLU A 97 -3.28 11.46 -9.33
N GLY A 98 -2.26 12.16 -8.84
CA GLY A 98 -1.59 13.18 -9.64
C GLY A 98 -0.53 13.99 -8.89
N PRO A 99 0.28 14.75 -9.65
CA PRO A 99 1.27 15.63 -9.08
C PRO A 99 0.59 16.83 -8.41
N VAL A 100 1.17 17.27 -7.29
CA VAL A 100 0.77 18.48 -6.56
C VAL A 100 2.00 19.31 -6.22
N THR A 101 1.79 20.55 -5.80
CA THR A 101 2.90 21.41 -5.36
C THR A 101 3.66 20.77 -4.20
N GLY A 102 4.89 20.31 -4.48
CA GLY A 102 5.77 19.69 -3.49
C GLY A 102 5.60 18.17 -3.31
N GLY A 103 4.85 17.47 -4.16
CA GLY A 103 4.75 16.01 -4.09
C GLY A 103 3.71 15.40 -5.01
N TRP A 104 3.13 14.30 -4.56
CA TRP A 104 2.12 13.53 -5.29
C TRP A 104 1.01 13.08 -4.34
N ASP A 105 -0.23 13.17 -4.75
CA ASP A 105 -1.39 12.78 -3.94
C ASP A 105 -2.15 11.64 -4.63
N LEU A 106 -2.61 10.68 -3.82
CA LEU A 106 -3.41 9.54 -4.25
C LEU A 106 -4.65 9.42 -3.38
N GLN A 107 -5.80 9.20 -4.00
CA GLN A 107 -7.06 8.89 -3.35
C GLN A 107 -7.39 7.42 -3.54
N LEU A 108 -7.67 6.76 -2.43
CA LEU A 108 -7.79 5.31 -2.29
C LEU A 108 -9.18 4.95 -1.76
N GLY A 109 -9.75 3.88 -2.31
CA GLY A 109 -11.06 3.36 -1.93
C GLY A 109 -11.12 2.79 -0.50
N SER A 110 -9.98 2.39 0.07
CA SER A 110 -9.89 1.74 1.39
C SER A 110 -8.82 2.36 2.29
N LYS A 111 -9.16 2.56 3.58
CA LYS A 111 -8.21 2.97 4.62
C LYS A 111 -7.15 1.91 4.93
N ALA A 112 -7.52 0.63 4.85
CA ALA A 112 -6.61 -0.48 5.13
C ALA A 112 -5.49 -0.53 4.09
N MET A 113 -5.85 -0.38 2.80
CA MET A 113 -4.89 -0.28 1.70
C MET A 113 -3.91 0.87 1.91
N ALA A 114 -4.41 2.07 2.27
CA ALA A 114 -3.56 3.24 2.55
C ALA A 114 -2.54 2.96 3.68
N LYS A 115 -2.99 2.39 4.81
CA LYS A 115 -2.14 2.07 5.96
C LYS A 115 -1.10 1.01 5.63
N ASN A 116 -1.49 -0.05 4.93
CA ASN A 116 -0.59 -1.13 4.53
C ASN A 116 0.49 -0.61 3.58
N TRP A 117 0.10 0.19 2.58
CA TRP A 117 1.05 0.80 1.67
C TRP A 117 2.00 1.76 2.38
N GLY A 118 1.48 2.64 3.25
CA GLY A 118 2.31 3.51 4.07
C GLY A 118 3.38 2.73 4.86
N ARG A 119 2.98 1.67 5.57
CA ARG A 119 3.92 0.80 6.31
C ARG A 119 4.96 0.16 5.38
N LYS A 120 4.57 -0.29 4.19
CA LYS A 120 5.48 -0.83 3.17
C LYS A 120 6.50 0.22 2.71
N LEU A 121 6.08 1.47 2.51
CA LEU A 121 6.96 2.58 2.15
C LEU A 121 8.01 2.85 3.24
N VAL A 122 7.61 2.91 4.51
CA VAL A 122 8.57 3.11 5.62
C VAL A 122 9.52 1.93 5.75
N ARG A 123 9.04 0.69 5.60
CA ARG A 123 9.90 -0.50 5.66
C ARG A 123 10.93 -0.55 4.53
N SER A 124 10.55 -0.09 3.32
CA SER A 124 11.39 -0.19 2.13
C SER A 124 12.32 1.00 1.94
N PHE A 125 11.87 2.21 2.27
CA PHE A 125 12.58 3.46 2.00
C PHE A 125 12.89 4.30 3.25
N GLY A 126 12.47 3.86 4.44
CA GLY A 126 12.55 4.65 5.67
C GLY A 126 11.60 5.85 5.64
N GLY A 127 11.89 6.87 6.45
CA GLY A 127 11.09 8.09 6.53
C GLY A 127 10.03 8.07 7.61
N THR A 128 9.07 8.98 7.50
CA THR A 128 8.03 9.18 8.53
C THR A 128 6.64 9.21 7.93
N ILE A 129 5.67 8.71 8.69
CA ILE A 129 4.25 8.79 8.35
C ILE A 129 3.56 9.65 9.42
N LYS A 130 2.64 10.49 8.98
CA LYS A 130 1.64 11.13 9.83
C LYS A 130 0.25 10.73 9.37
N GLU A 131 -0.56 10.25 10.28
CA GLU A 131 -1.95 9.88 10.02
C GLU A 131 -2.88 10.90 10.69
N THR A 132 -3.96 11.26 10.02
CA THR A 132 -5.03 12.11 10.57
C THR A 132 -6.36 11.61 10.03
N SER A 133 -7.38 11.56 10.88
CA SER A 133 -8.71 11.11 10.50
C SER A 133 -9.70 12.26 10.69
N THR A 134 -10.56 12.49 9.71
CA THR A 134 -11.59 13.54 9.74
C THR A 134 -12.96 12.93 9.52
N VAL A 135 -13.94 13.28 10.34
CA VAL A 135 -15.34 12.89 10.13
C VAL A 135 -15.89 13.69 8.95
N VAL A 136 -16.47 13.00 7.97
CA VAL A 136 -17.10 13.62 6.80
C VAL A 136 -18.63 13.56 6.83
N GLY A 137 -19.20 12.73 7.69
CA GLY A 137 -20.63 12.61 7.88
C GLY A 137 -20.97 11.52 8.89
N SER A 138 -22.26 11.26 9.07
CA SER A 138 -22.78 10.17 9.90
C SER A 138 -23.73 9.33 9.06
N ASN A 139 -23.61 8.01 9.14
CA ASN A 139 -24.54 7.07 8.52
C ASN A 139 -25.05 6.12 9.61
N ASP A 140 -26.37 6.08 9.82
CA ASP A 140 -27.02 5.26 10.84
C ASP A 140 -26.43 5.45 12.26
N GLY A 141 -26.04 6.70 12.58
CA GLY A 141 -25.41 7.04 13.86
C GLY A 141 -23.93 6.68 13.98
N ILE A 142 -23.33 6.11 12.94
CA ILE A 142 -21.90 5.80 12.87
C ILE A 142 -21.18 6.88 12.06
N ASP A 143 -20.16 7.49 12.66
CA ASP A 143 -19.34 8.50 11.99
C ASP A 143 -18.55 7.91 10.82
N VAL A 144 -18.84 8.41 9.63
CA VAL A 144 -18.09 8.14 8.42
C VAL A 144 -16.87 9.02 8.41
N THR A 145 -15.69 8.41 8.54
CA THR A 145 -14.40 9.12 8.57
C THR A 145 -13.63 8.95 7.25
N ARG A 146 -12.78 9.93 6.93
CA ARG A 146 -11.73 9.82 5.91
C ARG A 146 -10.35 9.88 6.53
N LEU A 147 -9.44 9.05 6.03
CA LEU A 147 -8.05 8.99 6.46
C LEU A 147 -7.18 9.88 5.57
N THR A 148 -6.33 10.70 6.16
CA THR A 148 -5.21 11.35 5.46
C THR A 148 -3.91 10.78 5.99
N LEU A 149 -3.08 10.24 5.10
CA LEU A 149 -1.78 9.67 5.42
C LEU A 149 -0.70 10.44 4.67
N SER A 150 0.16 11.15 5.40
CA SER A 150 1.28 11.91 4.84
C SER A 150 2.59 11.16 5.07
N TYR A 151 3.15 10.64 3.98
CA TYR A 151 4.46 10.01 3.98
C TYR A 151 5.53 11.02 3.57
N ARG A 152 6.63 11.08 4.34
CA ARG A 152 7.79 11.92 4.06
C ARG A 152 9.02 11.04 3.86
N LYS A 153 9.45 10.91 2.60
CA LYS A 153 10.71 10.26 2.23
C LYS A 153 11.90 11.07 2.75
N PRO A 154 12.96 10.44 3.28
CA PRO A 154 14.19 11.13 3.65
C PRO A 154 14.84 11.82 2.43
N ALA A 155 15.58 12.91 2.69
CA ALA A 155 16.29 13.67 1.66
C ALA A 155 17.43 12.87 0.98
N TYR A 156 17.92 11.84 1.67
CA TYR A 156 19.05 11.01 1.27
C TYR A 156 18.61 9.70 0.62
N GLY A 157 19.41 9.21 -0.30
CA GLY A 157 19.31 7.91 -0.94
C GLY A 157 20.40 6.94 -0.49
N ILE A 158 20.33 5.73 -1.04
CA ILE A 158 21.38 4.72 -0.88
C ILE A 158 22.66 5.26 -1.54
N ARG A 159 23.79 5.24 -0.81
CA ARG A 159 25.11 5.80 -1.17
C ARG A 159 25.28 7.31 -0.95
N ASP A 160 24.36 7.97 -0.27
CA ASP A 160 24.59 9.36 0.16
C ASP A 160 25.39 9.41 1.47
N VAL A 161 26.35 10.33 1.55
CA VAL A 161 27.12 10.62 2.77
C VAL A 161 26.38 11.67 3.57
N ILE A 162 26.03 11.35 4.81
CA ILE A 162 25.30 12.24 5.71
C ILE A 162 26.24 12.70 6.83
N ARG A 163 26.31 14.02 7.05
CA ARG A 163 27.02 14.57 8.21
C ARG A 163 26.05 14.67 9.38
N PHE A 164 26.39 14.03 10.50
CA PHE A 164 25.57 14.08 11.71
C PHE A 164 26.31 14.92 12.78
N GLY A 165 25.99 16.21 12.87
CA GLY A 165 26.68 17.11 13.80
C GLY A 165 28.16 17.34 13.44
N SER A 166 29.02 17.42 14.44
CA SER A 166 30.47 17.64 14.28
C SER A 166 31.23 16.43 13.73
N SER A 167 30.63 15.23 13.70
CA SER A 167 31.22 14.01 13.14
C SER A 167 30.59 13.66 11.77
N CYS A 168 31.43 13.36 10.78
CA CYS A 168 31.00 12.83 9.49
C CYS A 168 30.92 11.30 9.58
N GLY A 169 29.74 10.72 9.38
CA GLY A 169 29.53 9.27 9.29
C GLY A 169 29.17 8.85 7.87
N TRP A 170 29.50 7.60 7.51
CA TRP A 170 29.09 7.02 6.22
C TRP A 170 27.78 6.26 6.42
N SER A 171 26.81 6.41 5.52
CA SER A 171 25.62 5.56 5.51
C SER A 171 25.83 4.39 4.54
N MET A 172 25.84 3.16 5.07
CA MET A 172 25.67 1.96 4.26
C MET A 172 24.26 1.43 4.54
N ALA A 173 23.31 1.76 3.67
CA ALA A 173 21.93 1.26 3.80
C ALA A 173 21.89 -0.24 3.44
N GLY A 174 22.08 -1.09 4.46
CA GLY A 174 21.81 -2.54 4.41
C GLY A 174 20.35 -2.85 4.74
N ARG A 175 19.82 -3.93 4.17
CA ARG A 175 18.41 -4.37 4.06
C ARG A 175 17.55 -4.50 5.34
N ARG A 176 17.94 -4.01 6.52
CA ARG A 176 17.06 -3.95 7.71
C ARG A 176 17.29 -2.64 8.46
N MET A 177 16.33 -1.72 8.40
CA MET A 177 16.31 -0.50 9.22
C MET A 177 15.11 -0.51 10.16
N ALA A 178 15.39 -0.84 11.43
CA ALA A 178 14.57 -0.46 12.58
C ALA A 178 14.76 1.06 12.87
N PRO A 179 13.94 1.72 13.71
CA PRO A 179 13.91 3.19 13.79
C PRO A 179 15.11 3.85 14.50
N ALA A 180 16.15 3.09 14.84
CA ALA A 180 17.42 3.58 15.38
C ALA A 180 18.51 3.40 14.33
N CYS A 181 19.02 4.51 13.80
CA CYS A 181 20.18 4.51 12.92
C CYS A 181 21.42 4.21 13.79
N VAL A 182 21.99 3.00 13.70
CA VAL A 182 23.32 2.72 14.26
C VAL A 182 24.34 3.25 13.27
N VAL A 183 25.05 4.31 13.67
CA VAL A 183 26.15 4.90 12.89
C VAL A 183 27.46 4.33 13.43
N TRP A 184 28.27 3.79 12.51
CA TRP A 184 29.59 3.24 12.81
C TRP A 184 30.63 4.36 12.75
N THR A 185 31.38 4.56 13.83
CA THR A 185 32.71 5.18 13.81
C THR A 185 33.64 4.20 14.50
N GLY A 186 34.86 4.05 13.99
CA GLY A 186 35.76 2.94 14.30
C GLY A 186 35.98 2.66 15.79
N SER A 187 36.21 1.38 16.05
CA SER A 187 36.86 0.78 17.24
C SER A 187 36.53 1.40 18.62
N SER A 188 35.26 1.39 19.01
CA SER A 188 34.88 1.21 20.42
C SER A 188 33.39 0.86 20.56
N GLU A 189 33.07 0.25 21.70
CA GLU A 189 31.84 -0.44 22.09
C GLU A 189 30.54 0.40 21.91
N PRO A 190 29.39 -0.22 21.61
CA PRO A 190 28.17 0.50 21.22
C PRO A 190 27.51 1.24 22.40
N GLU A 191 27.43 2.57 22.29
CA GLU A 191 26.57 3.39 23.16
C GLU A 191 25.26 3.78 22.44
N LEU A 192 24.14 3.30 22.98
CA LEU A 192 22.79 3.66 22.54
C LEU A 192 22.49 5.12 22.87
N HIS A 193 22.64 6.02 21.90
CA HIS A 193 22.23 7.41 22.06
C HIS A 193 20.74 7.58 21.76
N GLY A 194 19.93 7.65 22.82
CA GLY A 194 18.49 7.92 22.76
C GLY A 194 18.17 9.36 22.36
N GLY A 195 18.12 9.64 21.05
CA GLY A 195 17.70 10.93 20.50
C GLY A 195 16.42 10.80 19.66
N THR A 196 15.35 11.48 20.06
CA THR A 196 14.11 11.56 19.28
C THR A 196 14.28 12.52 18.09
N TRP A 197 13.72 12.14 16.93
CA TRP A 197 13.80 12.83 15.62
C TRP A 197 13.27 14.29 15.56
N ARG A 198 12.85 14.87 16.68
CA ARG A 198 12.41 16.26 16.77
C ARG A 198 13.62 17.15 17.02
N SER A 199 13.97 17.95 16.01
CA SER A 199 15.00 19.00 15.99
C SER A 199 16.40 18.55 15.54
N ARG A 200 16.72 18.83 14.27
CA ARG A 200 17.93 19.55 13.81
C ARG A 200 17.98 19.55 12.28
N ARG A 201 18.62 20.59 11.75
CA ARG A 201 18.74 20.91 10.31
C ARG A 201 19.71 19.92 9.65
N TRP A 202 19.22 19.17 8.67
CA TRP A 202 20.02 18.27 7.85
C TRP A 202 20.46 18.99 6.58
N SER A 203 21.72 18.80 6.17
CA SER A 203 22.22 19.20 4.85
C SER A 203 22.85 17.98 4.19
N ALA A 204 22.24 17.51 3.11
CA ALA A 204 22.87 16.54 2.23
C ALA A 204 23.94 17.26 1.42
N LEU A 205 25.18 16.76 1.43
CA LEU A 205 26.22 17.24 0.54
C LEU A 205 25.95 16.66 -0.85
N SER A 206 25.64 17.51 -1.83
CA SER A 206 25.45 17.08 -3.22
C SER A 206 26.77 16.58 -3.81
N ARG A 207 26.67 15.67 -4.79
CA ARG A 207 27.76 14.89 -5.38
C ARG A 207 28.88 15.69 -6.10
N SER A 208 28.85 17.02 -6.08
CA SER A 208 29.70 17.84 -6.95
C SER A 208 30.98 18.37 -6.29
N SER A 209 31.28 18.06 -5.03
CA SER A 209 32.36 18.72 -4.28
C SER A 209 33.31 17.78 -3.53
N ILE A 210 33.49 16.55 -4.01
CA ILE A 210 34.60 15.69 -3.56
C ILE A 210 35.67 15.69 -4.65
N SER A 211 36.46 16.76 -4.68
CA SER A 211 37.78 16.76 -5.34
C SER A 211 38.75 16.07 -4.38
N LEU A 212 39.08 14.82 -4.66
CA LEU A 212 40.18 14.13 -3.99
C LEU A 212 41.49 14.75 -4.51
N ARG A 213 42.21 15.47 -3.64
CA ARG A 213 43.66 15.65 -3.75
C ARG A 213 44.34 14.56 -2.95
#